data_AF-A0A929JBJ6-F1
#
_entry.id   AF-A0A929JBJ6-F1
#
_cell.length_a   1.000
_cell.length_b   1.000
_cell.length_c   1.000
_cell.angle_alpha   90.00
_cell.angle_beta   90.00
_cell.angle_gamma   90.00
#
_symmetry.space_group_name_H-M   'P 1'
#
loop_
_entity.id
_entity.type
_entity.pdbx_description
1 polymer ?
#
loop_
_entity_poly.entity_id
_entity_poly.type
_entity_poly.pdbx_seq_one_letter_code
_entity_poly.pdbx_strand_id
1 'polypeptide(L)'
;MKTDETQLKRASDAALTSLLNLTILPVIGFIALLLIYRKTRPGDIDRYHALLGIQINIIAAAVLFLVSTLMILLGGFDSPWTWVYVITYFTLVHTVFIVFALWALVRAWSGDKLKQA
;
A
#
# COMPACT_ATOMS: atom_id res chain seq x y z
N MET A 1 -22.26 9.27 13.38
CA MET A 1 -20.93 9.55 13.94
C MET A 1 -20.38 10.75 13.17
N LYS A 2 -20.31 11.94 13.77
CA LYS A 2 -19.71 13.10 13.10
C LYS A 2 -18.22 12.80 12.99
N THR A 3 -17.73 12.62 11.77
CA THR A 3 -16.30 12.46 11.54
C THR A 3 -15.62 13.77 11.88
N ASP A 4 -14.71 13.74 12.84
CA ASP A 4 -13.91 14.91 13.20
C ASP A 4 -12.97 15.25 12.02
N GLU A 5 -12.80 16.54 11.71
CA GLU A 5 -11.87 17.00 10.66
C GLU A 5 -10.46 16.44 10.88
N THR A 6 -10.05 16.26 12.15
CA THR A 6 -8.76 15.63 12.46
C THR A 6 -8.71 14.15 12.09
N GLN A 7 -9.81 13.41 12.22
CA GLN A 7 -9.89 12.00 11.80
C GLN A 7 -9.84 11.89 10.27
N LEU A 8 -10.55 12.75 9.55
CA LEU A 8 -10.51 12.78 8.07
C LEU A 8 -9.10 13.08 7.55
N LYS A 9 -8.43 14.06 8.16
CA LYS A 9 -7.05 14.40 7.80
C LYS A 9 -6.10 13.22 8.04
N ARG A 10 -6.16 12.57 9.21
CA ARG A 10 -5.32 11.40 9.51
C ARG A 10 -5.62 10.21 8.61
N ALA A 11 -6.88 9.97 8.26
CA ALA A 11 -7.25 8.94 7.30
C ALA A 11 -6.60 9.20 5.92
N SER A 12 -6.65 10.45 5.47
CA SER A 12 -6.04 10.90 4.22
C SER A 12 -4.52 10.78 4.24
N ASP A 13 -3.88 11.21 5.33
CA ASP A 13 -2.43 11.09 5.53
C ASP A 13 -1.98 9.63 5.58
N ALA A 14 -2.78 8.74 6.19
CA ALA A 14 -2.52 7.30 6.21
C ALA A 14 -2.57 6.70 4.80
N ALA A 15 -3.62 7.00 4.03
CA ALA A 15 -3.74 6.49 2.66
C ALA A 15 -2.64 7.07 1.75
N LEU A 16 -2.26 8.34 1.94
CA LEU A 16 -1.18 8.98 1.19
C LEU A 16 0.18 8.36 1.51
N THR A 17 0.50 8.17 2.79
CA THR A 17 1.77 7.55 3.20
C THR A 17 1.88 6.09 2.75
N SER A 18 0.76 5.37 2.71
CA SER A 18 0.65 4.06 2.07
C SER A 18 1.01 4.11 0.57
N LEU A 19 0.44 5.07 -0.17
CA LEU A 19 0.74 5.25 -1.59
C LEU A 19 2.21 5.68 -1.84
N LEU A 20 2.75 6.55 -0.99
CA LEU A 20 4.15 6.99 -1.05
C LEU A 20 5.11 5.82 -0.81
N ASN A 21 4.77 4.90 0.09
CA ASN A 21 5.58 3.71 0.33
C ASN A 21 5.65 2.78 -0.88
N LEU A 22 4.55 2.69 -1.64
CA LEU A 22 4.52 1.91 -2.88
C LEU A 22 5.27 2.58 -4.04
N THR A 23 5.48 3.90 -4.01
CA THR A 23 5.97 4.63 -5.20
C THR A 23 7.40 5.13 -5.04
N ILE A 24 7.60 6.21 -4.28
CA ILE A 24 8.86 6.98 -4.28
C ILE A 24 9.59 6.94 -2.94
N LEU A 25 8.92 6.59 -1.84
CA LEU A 25 9.45 6.64 -0.49
C LEU A 25 9.23 5.30 0.24
N PRO A 26 9.76 4.18 -0.29
CA PRO A 26 9.64 2.90 0.38
C PRO A 26 10.31 2.96 1.75
N VAL A 27 9.81 2.14 2.69
CA VAL A 27 10.21 2.10 4.10
C VAL A 27 9.84 3.36 4.89
N ILE A 28 10.20 4.55 4.40
CA ILE A 28 9.88 5.83 5.05
C ILE A 28 8.36 6.04 5.12
N GLY A 29 7.66 5.81 4.01
CA GLY A 29 6.19 5.89 3.97
C GLY A 29 5.54 4.88 4.91
N PHE A 30 6.10 3.66 5.00
CA PHE A 30 5.60 2.64 5.91
C PHE A 30 5.84 3.00 7.38
N ILE A 31 7.02 3.53 7.74
CA ILE A 31 7.30 4.01 9.10
C ILE A 31 6.31 5.13 9.47
N ALA A 32 6.10 6.11 8.59
CA ALA A 32 5.14 7.18 8.81
C ALA A 32 3.71 6.64 9.03
N LEU A 33 3.31 5.64 8.23
CA LEU A 33 2.03 4.96 8.37
C LEU A 33 1.86 4.27 9.72
N LEU A 34 2.91 3.58 10.21
CA LEU A 34 2.90 2.97 11.55
C LEU A 34 2.78 4.03 12.67
N LEU A 35 3.44 5.18 12.51
CA LEU A 35 3.32 6.29 13.46
C LEU A 35 1.91 6.88 13.48
N ILE A 36 1.24 6.98 12.33
CA ILE A 36 -0.17 7.39 12.24
C ILE A 36 -1.04 6.36 12.94
N TYR A 37 -0.88 5.08 12.61
CA TYR A 37 -1.63 3.98 13.21
C TYR A 37 -1.62 4.00 14.74
N ARG A 38 -0.46 4.24 15.37
CA ARG A 38 -0.31 4.33 16.83
C ARG A 38 -1.13 5.46 17.48
N LYS A 39 -1.51 6.49 16.71
CA LYS A 39 -2.28 7.65 17.19
C LYS A 39 -3.79 7.48 16.99
N THR A 40 -4.24 6.42 16.33
CA THR A 40 -5.65 6.17 15.98
C THR A 40 -6.34 5.25 16.98
N ARG A 41 -7.66 5.41 17.17
CA ARG A 41 -8.44 4.60 18.12
C ARG A 41 -9.27 3.54 17.38
N PRO A 42 -9.50 2.35 17.99
CA PRO A 42 -10.39 1.34 17.40
C PRO A 42 -11.78 1.91 17.12
N GLY A 43 -12.35 1.61 15.95
CA GLY A 43 -13.68 2.06 15.54
C GLY A 43 -13.70 3.33 14.69
N ASP A 44 -12.64 4.14 14.75
CA ASP A 44 -12.55 5.38 13.97
C ASP A 44 -12.17 5.14 12.49
N ILE A 45 -12.50 6.11 11.64
CA ILE A 45 -12.21 6.02 10.20
C ILE A 45 -10.71 6.13 9.88
N ASP A 46 -9.96 6.90 10.66
CA ASP A 46 -8.51 7.02 10.51
C ASP A 46 -7.81 5.69 10.81
N ARG A 47 -8.29 4.94 11.81
CA ARG A 47 -7.83 3.59 12.12
C ARG A 47 -8.08 2.62 10.97
N TYR A 48 -9.25 2.70 10.33
CA TYR A 48 -9.57 1.87 9.18
C TYR A 48 -8.59 2.09 8.04
N HIS A 49 -8.36 3.35 7.64
CA HIS A 49 -7.44 3.67 6.53
C HIS A 49 -5.98 3.39 6.87
N ALA A 50 -5.57 3.56 8.13
CA ALA A 50 -4.24 3.15 8.59
C ALA A 50 -4.03 1.63 8.49
N LEU A 51 -5.00 0.82 8.95
CA LEU A 51 -4.93 -0.65 8.83
C LEU A 51 -4.94 -1.10 7.37
N LEU A 52 -5.82 -0.51 6.57
CA LEU A 52 -5.92 -0.80 5.14
C LEU A 52 -4.60 -0.52 4.44
N GLY A 53 -4.00 0.66 4.68
CA GLY A 53 -2.68 1.00 4.14
C GLY A 53 -1.60 0.00 4.56
N ILE A 54 -1.59 -0.42 5.82
CA ILE A 54 -0.62 -1.39 6.34
C ILE A 54 -0.78 -2.73 5.61
N GLN A 55 -2.02 -3.21 5.46
CA GLN A 55 -2.32 -4.46 4.77
C GLN A 55 -1.88 -4.42 3.31
N ILE A 56 -2.20 -3.35 2.57
CA ILE A 56 -1.80 -3.17 1.17
C ILE A 56 -0.28 -3.26 1.05
N ASN A 57 0.46 -2.54 1.90
CA ASN A 57 1.93 -2.49 1.83
C ASN A 57 2.59 -3.82 2.23
N ILE A 58 2.08 -4.52 3.24
CA ILE A 58 2.60 -5.83 3.64
C ILE A 58 2.35 -6.85 2.54
N ILE A 59 1.15 -6.89 1.95
CA ILE A 59 0.83 -7.80 0.85
C ILE A 59 1.70 -7.47 -0.37
N ALA A 60 1.85 -6.19 -0.72
CA ALA A 60 2.70 -5.76 -1.82
C ALA A 60 4.17 -6.20 -1.61
N ALA A 61 4.70 -6.04 -0.41
CA ALA A 61 6.05 -6.51 -0.06
C ALA A 61 6.17 -8.03 -0.14
N ALA A 62 5.19 -8.79 0.40
CA ALA A 62 5.20 -10.24 0.34
C ALA A 62 5.17 -10.76 -1.11
N VAL A 63 4.31 -10.17 -1.95
CA VAL A 63 4.20 -10.53 -3.36
C VAL A 63 5.45 -10.15 -4.15
N LEU A 64 6.06 -8.99 -3.86
CA LEU A 64 7.35 -8.58 -4.42
C LEU A 64 8.42 -9.65 -4.18
N PHE A 65 8.61 -10.08 -2.94
CA PHE A 65 9.60 -11.09 -2.59
C PHE A 65 9.27 -12.44 -3.25
N LEU A 66 8.02 -12.88 -3.17
CA LEU A 66 7.60 -14.16 -3.73
C LEU A 66 7.86 -14.26 -5.24
N VAL A 67 7.38 -13.27 -6.00
CA VAL A 67 7.50 -13.28 -7.47
C VAL A 67 8.97 -13.16 -7.88
N SER A 68 9.72 -12.24 -7.25
CA SER A 68 11.14 -12.05 -7.57
C SER A 68 11.95 -13.31 -7.29
N THR A 69 11.77 -13.94 -6.13
CA THR A 69 12.47 -15.18 -5.77
C THR A 69 12.11 -16.33 -6.70
N LEU A 70 10.83 -16.53 -7.01
CA LEU A 70 10.39 -17.62 -7.89
C LEU A 70 11.00 -17.49 -9.29
N MET A 71 11.01 -16.27 -9.84
CA MET A 71 11.51 -16.04 -11.19
C MET A 71 13.03 -16.19 -11.29
N ILE A 72 13.76 -15.74 -10.27
CA ILE A 72 15.21 -15.91 -10.18
C ILE A 72 15.57 -17.39 -10.02
N LEU A 73 14.84 -18.14 -9.18
CA LEU A 73 15.08 -19.58 -8.98
C LEU A 73 14.83 -20.40 -10.24
N LEU A 74 13.84 -20.03 -11.06
CA LEU A 74 13.49 -20.75 -12.28
C LEU A 74 14.31 -20.33 -13.50
N GLY A 75 14.73 -19.05 -13.59
CA GLY A 75 15.41 -18.48 -14.76
C GLY A 75 16.92 -18.27 -14.62
N GLY A 76 17.44 -18.27 -13.39
CA GLY A 76 18.84 -17.92 -13.10
C GLY A 76 19.13 -16.42 -13.24
N PHE A 77 20.17 -15.93 -12.54
CA PHE A 77 20.53 -14.50 -12.48
C PHE A 77 21.21 -13.99 -13.76
N ASP A 78 21.88 -14.87 -14.51
CA ASP A 78 22.77 -14.49 -15.61
C ASP A 78 22.04 -14.31 -16.96
N SER A 79 20.78 -14.75 -17.05
CA SER A 79 20.01 -14.66 -18.29
C SER A 79 19.32 -13.30 -18.41
N PRO A 80 19.56 -12.52 -19.49
CA PRO A 80 18.85 -11.27 -19.73
C PRO A 80 17.33 -11.43 -19.83
N TRP A 81 16.86 -12.59 -20.32
CA TRP A 81 15.43 -12.89 -20.43
C TRP A 81 14.75 -13.02 -19.07
N THR A 82 15.46 -13.53 -18.05
CA THR A 82 14.94 -13.57 -16.67
C THR A 82 14.60 -12.17 -16.20
N TRP A 83 15.46 -11.19 -16.48
CA TRP A 83 15.22 -9.79 -16.09
C TRP A 83 14.07 -9.15 -16.85
N VAL A 84 13.92 -9.45 -18.15
CA VAL A 84 12.75 -8.99 -18.92
C VAL A 84 11.47 -9.46 -18.22
N TYR A 85 11.37 -10.76 -17.90
CA TYR A 85 10.20 -11.26 -17.21
C TYR A 85 10.05 -10.64 -15.82
N VAL A 86 11.11 -10.64 -14.99
CA VAL A 86 11.05 -10.12 -13.61
C VAL A 86 10.52 -8.69 -13.60
N ILE A 87 11.08 -7.82 -14.44
CA ILE A 87 10.69 -6.40 -14.49
C ILE A 87 9.25 -6.25 -15.00
N THR A 88 8.87 -6.97 -16.07
CA THR A 88 7.51 -6.88 -16.62
C THR A 88 6.45 -7.33 -15.61
N TYR A 89 6.60 -8.53 -15.04
CA TYR A 89 5.65 -9.06 -14.08
C TYR A 89 5.61 -8.23 -12.80
N PHE A 90 6.77 -7.82 -12.29
CA PHE A 90 6.86 -6.91 -11.16
C PHE A 90 6.07 -5.62 -11.43
N THR A 91 6.30 -4.96 -12.56
CA THR A 91 5.64 -3.69 -12.90
C THR A 91 4.12 -3.84 -12.96
N LEU A 92 3.61 -4.90 -13.60
CA LEU A 92 2.17 -5.15 -13.72
C LEU A 92 1.52 -5.40 -12.37
N VAL A 93 2.08 -6.31 -11.58
CA VAL A 93 1.57 -6.67 -10.25
C VAL A 93 1.66 -5.47 -9.30
N HIS A 94 2.77 -4.75 -9.32
CA HIS A 94 3.00 -3.57 -8.50
C HIS A 94 2.03 -2.43 -8.83
N THR A 95 1.72 -2.23 -10.11
CA THR A 95 0.75 -1.20 -10.55
C THR A 95 -0.65 -1.47 -9.99
N VAL A 96 -1.07 -2.73 -9.84
CA VAL A 96 -2.36 -3.07 -9.21
C VAL A 96 -2.42 -2.54 -7.77
N PHE A 97 -1.34 -2.69 -6.99
CA PHE A 97 -1.28 -2.17 -5.63
C PHE A 97 -1.32 -0.64 -5.60
N ILE A 98 -0.65 0.03 -6.54
CA ILE A 98 -0.69 1.50 -6.67
C ILE A 98 -2.12 1.98 -6.95
N VAL A 99 -2.82 1.36 -7.89
CA VAL A 99 -4.21 1.72 -8.23
C VAL A 99 -5.13 1.50 -7.02
N PHE A 100 -4.94 0.41 -6.29
CA PHE A 100 -5.72 0.12 -5.10
C PHE A 100 -5.45 1.13 -3.96
N ALA A 101 -4.19 1.53 -3.76
CA ALA A 101 -3.82 2.57 -2.80
C ALA A 101 -4.37 3.95 -3.19
N LEU A 102 -4.39 4.30 -4.48
CA LEU A 102 -5.03 5.50 -5.00
C LEU A 102 -6.54 5.48 -4.73
N TRP A 103 -7.20 4.34 -4.95
CA TRP A 103 -8.62 4.20 -4.64
C TRP A 103 -8.89 4.38 -3.14
N ALA A 104 -8.06 3.80 -2.27
CA ALA A 104 -8.13 4.01 -0.83
C ALA A 104 -7.96 5.49 -0.44
N LEU A 105 -7.04 6.21 -1.08
CA LEU A 105 -6.82 7.65 -0.87
C LEU A 105 -8.05 8.49 -1.24
N VAL A 106 -8.64 8.24 -2.41
CA VAL A 106 -9.86 8.95 -2.84
C VAL A 106 -11.02 8.69 -1.87
N ARG A 107 -11.15 7.47 -1.33
CA ARG A 107 -12.17 7.14 -0.32
C ARG A 107 -11.86 7.79 1.04
N ALA A 108 -10.60 7.91 1.42
CA ALA A 108 -10.21 8.62 2.63
C ALA A 108 -10.58 10.12 2.53
N TRP A 109 -10.38 10.75 1.37
CA TRP A 109 -10.78 12.14 1.12
C TRP A 109 -12.30 12.34 1.19
N SER A 110 -13.10 11.36 0.75
CA SER A 110 -14.56 11.44 0.86
C SER A 110 -15.08 11.11 2.27
N GLY A 111 -14.20 10.72 3.20
CA GLY A 111 -14.59 10.29 4.54
C GLY A 111 -15.33 8.96 4.55
N ASP A 112 -15.09 8.11 3.56
CA ASP A 112 -15.72 6.81 3.45
C ASP A 112 -14.75 5.64 3.61
N LYS A 113 -15.29 4.47 3.94
CA LYS A 113 -14.58 3.18 3.85
C LYS A 113 -14.65 2.64 2.41
N LEU A 114 -13.78 1.69 2.06
CA LEU A 114 -13.99 0.90 0.84
C LEU A 114 -15.25 0.06 1.08
N LYS A 115 -16.34 0.36 0.37
CA LYS A 115 -17.55 -0.46 0.46
C LYS A 115 -17.22 -1.82 -0.16
N GLN A 116 -17.59 -2.91 0.50
CA GLN A 116 -17.76 -4.19 -0.19
C GLN A 116 -18.88 -3.96 -1.20
N ALA A 117 -18.56 -4.09 -2.49
CA ALA A 117 -19.53 -4.15 -3.56
C ALA A 117 -20.39 -5.41 -3.41
#